data_AF-A0A164LXS3-F1
#
_entry.id   AF-A0A164LXS3-F1
#
_cell.length_a   1.000
_cell.length_b   1.000
_cell.length_c   1.000
_cell.angle_alpha   90.00
_cell.angle_beta   90.00
_cell.angle_gamma   90.00
#
_symmetry.space_group_name_H-M   'P 1'
#
loop_
_entity.id
_entity.type
_entity.pdbx_description
1 polymer ?
#
loop_
_entity_poly.entity_id
_entity_poly.type
_entity_poly.pdbx_seq_one_letter_code
_entity_poly.pdbx_strand_id
1 'polypeptide(L)'
;MTRFAYVRTRFGGKRRDFELPRDADAFQEWVRERRASATSLAIFDRHRDIVLAYLSRIAAVDDQNLYQLITWSDSGAPVSVEHHPLHGALRYLQSPDHGQPAP
;
A
#
# COMPACT_ATOMS: atom_id res chain seq x y z
N MET A 1 -16.39 10.81 5.52
CA MET A 1 -15.47 10.48 4.42
C MET A 1 -14.75 9.20 4.78
N THR A 2 -14.75 8.22 3.88
CA THR A 2 -14.12 6.93 4.15
C THR A 2 -12.62 7.12 4.03
N ARG A 3 -11.88 6.79 5.09
CA ARG A 3 -10.41 6.92 5.14
C ARG A 3 -9.82 5.91 4.17
N PHE A 4 -8.98 6.32 3.22
CA PHE A 4 -8.43 5.38 2.23
C PHE A 4 -6.92 5.21 2.39
N ALA A 5 -6.48 3.98 2.69
CA ALA A 5 -5.10 3.56 2.50
C ALA A 5 -5.05 2.46 1.45
N TYR A 6 -4.10 2.54 0.53
CA TYR A 6 -3.81 1.50 -0.43
C TYR A 6 -2.59 0.74 0.04
N VAL A 7 -2.72 -0.57 0.25
CA VAL A 7 -1.59 -1.44 0.55
C VAL A 7 -1.28 -2.26 -0.69
N ARG A 8 -0.17 -1.95 -1.35
CA ARG A 8 0.35 -2.68 -2.50
C ARG A 8 1.37 -3.70 -2.02
N THR A 9 1.03 -4.96 -2.19
CA THR A 9 1.89 -6.09 -1.82
C THR A 9 2.50 -6.74 -3.05
N ARG A 10 3.79 -7.09 -3.00
CA ARG A 10 4.47 -7.86 -4.05
C ARG A 10 5.19 -9.06 -3.44
N PHE A 11 4.60 -10.24 -3.60
CA PHE A 11 5.08 -11.51 -3.00
C PHE A 11 5.12 -12.60 -4.07
N GLY A 12 6.25 -13.32 -4.16
CA GLY A 12 6.42 -14.42 -5.14
C GLY A 12 6.12 -14.01 -6.59
N GLY A 13 6.48 -12.78 -6.98
CA GLY A 13 6.21 -12.23 -8.31
C GLY A 13 4.77 -11.77 -8.56
N LYS A 14 3.84 -12.01 -7.64
CA LYS A 14 2.43 -11.56 -7.76
C LYS A 14 2.23 -10.24 -7.03
N ARG A 15 1.57 -9.29 -7.69
CA ARG A 15 1.10 -8.04 -7.07
C ARG A 15 -0.32 -8.21 -6.58
N ARG A 16 -0.62 -7.75 -5.38
CA ARG A 16 -1.98 -7.66 -4.84
C ARG A 16 -2.15 -6.34 -4.11
N ASP A 17 -3.20 -5.62 -4.45
CA ASP A 17 -3.51 -4.30 -3.91
C ASP A 17 -4.75 -4.42 -3.00
N PHE A 18 -4.73 -3.75 -1.84
CA PHE A 18 -5.82 -3.74 -0.85
C PHE A 18 -6.22 -2.31 -0.52
N GLU A 19 -7.52 -1.98 -0.56
CA GLU A 19 -8.06 -0.68 -0.17
C GLU A 19 -8.61 -0.75 1.26
N LEU A 20 -7.96 -0.12 2.22
CA LEU A 20 -8.42 -0.10 3.62
C LEU A 20 -9.27 1.14 3.90
N PRO A 21 -10.37 1.02 4.67
CA PRO A 21 -10.80 -0.17 5.43
C PRO A 21 -11.64 -1.20 4.66
N ARG A 22 -11.95 -0.96 3.37
CA ARG A 22 -12.87 -1.81 2.59
C ARG A 22 -12.43 -3.28 2.52
N ASP A 23 -11.14 -3.51 2.30
CA ASP A 23 -10.49 -4.81 2.18
C ASP A 23 -9.75 -5.21 3.47
N ALA A 24 -10.13 -4.67 4.63
CA ALA A 24 -9.43 -4.94 5.89
C ALA A 24 -9.40 -6.43 6.25
N ASP A 25 -10.51 -7.13 6.01
CA ASP A 25 -10.61 -8.56 6.23
C ASP A 25 -9.71 -9.34 5.25
N ALA A 26 -9.84 -9.05 3.95
CA ALA A 26 -9.01 -9.66 2.90
C ALA A 26 -7.50 -9.40 3.10
N PHE A 27 -7.12 -8.23 3.63
CA PHE A 27 -5.75 -7.92 3.99
C PHE A 27 -5.28 -8.76 5.19
N GLN A 28 -6.09 -8.91 6.23
CA GLN A 28 -5.78 -9.75 7.39
C GLN A 28 -5.63 -11.23 7.01
N GLU A 29 -6.53 -11.75 6.17
CA GLU A 29 -6.43 -13.10 5.63
C GLU A 29 -5.13 -13.29 4.85
N TRP A 30 -4.83 -12.37 3.93
CA TRP A 30 -3.59 -12.42 3.17
C TRP A 30 -2.35 -12.36 4.07
N VAL A 31 -2.36 -11.54 5.13
CA VAL A 31 -1.25 -11.50 6.10
C VAL A 31 -1.07 -12.85 6.78
N ARG A 32 -2.15 -13.53 7.17
CA ARG A 32 -2.09 -14.86 7.79
C ARG A 32 -1.54 -15.90 6.81
N GLU A 33 -2.03 -15.93 5.57
CA GLU A 33 -1.55 -16.85 4.54
C GLU A 33 -0.07 -16.63 4.22
N ARG A 34 0.35 -15.37 4.02
CA ARG A 34 1.73 -15.05 3.65
C ARG A 34 2.71 -15.23 4.79
N ARG A 35 2.30 -15.00 6.03
CA ARG A 35 3.13 -15.28 7.21
C ARG A 35 3.56 -16.76 7.25
N ALA A 36 2.67 -17.69 6.88
CA ALA A 36 2.99 -19.11 6.84
C ALA A 36 4.00 -19.48 5.73
N SER A 37 4.03 -18.71 4.63
CA SER A 37 4.94 -18.93 3.50
C SER A 37 6.15 -17.99 3.50
N ALA A 38 6.35 -17.16 4.52
CA ALA A 38 7.42 -16.17 4.56
C ALA A 38 8.77 -16.85 4.81
N THR A 39 9.76 -16.56 3.97
CA THR A 39 11.14 -17.05 4.12
C THR A 39 11.78 -16.59 5.44
N SER A 40 11.37 -15.43 5.97
CA SER A 40 11.84 -14.90 7.24
C SER A 40 10.72 -14.24 8.01
N LEU A 41 10.20 -14.97 9.01
CA LEU A 41 9.12 -14.49 9.89
C LEU A 41 9.48 -13.17 10.56
N ALA A 42 10.72 -12.99 11.02
CA ALA A 42 11.15 -11.76 11.69
C ALA A 42 11.07 -10.53 10.78
N ILE A 43 11.48 -10.66 9.51
CA ILE A 43 11.40 -9.57 8.52
C ILE A 43 9.94 -9.31 8.17
N PHE A 44 9.15 -10.37 7.99
CA PHE A 44 7.73 -10.25 7.69
C PHE A 44 6.96 -9.54 8.81
N ASP A 45 7.15 -9.94 10.07
CA ASP A 45 6.47 -9.35 11.22
C ASP A 45 6.91 -7.89 11.42
N ARG A 46 8.19 -7.57 11.19
CA ARG A 46 8.68 -6.18 11.20
C ARG A 46 8.00 -5.32 10.14
N HIS A 47 7.88 -5.81 8.91
CA HIS A 47 7.18 -5.08 7.85
C HIS A 47 5.69 -4.92 8.16
N ARG A 48 5.04 -5.97 8.69
CA ARG A 48 3.66 -5.91 9.16
C ARG A 48 3.47 -4.83 10.23
N ASP A 49 4.35 -4.76 11.22
CA ASP A 49 4.27 -3.77 12.29
C ASP A 49 4.39 -2.34 11.76
N ILE A 50 5.32 -2.11 10.83
CA ILE A 50 5.46 -0.82 10.13
C ILE A 50 4.14 -0.46 9.41
N VAL A 51 3.60 -1.38 8.60
CA VAL A 51 2.34 -1.15 7.87
C VAL A 51 1.20 -0.80 8.85
N LEU A 52 1.05 -1.56 9.94
CA LEU A 52 0.02 -1.30 10.96
C LEU A 52 0.22 0.05 11.67
N ALA A 53 1.44 0.44 11.98
CA ALA A 53 1.75 1.74 12.58
C ALA A 53 1.34 2.90 11.66
N TYR A 54 1.58 2.77 10.36
CA TYR A 54 1.16 3.76 9.36
C TYR A 54 -0.36 3.79 9.15
N LEU A 55 -1.03 2.63 9.22
CA LEU A 55 -2.49 2.55 9.16
C LEU A 55 -3.14 3.16 10.40
N SER A 56 -2.55 2.99 11.59
CA SER A 56 -3.04 3.62 12.82
C SER A 56 -3.00 5.16 12.74
N ARG A 57 -2.13 5.73 11.91
CA ARG A 57 -1.99 7.18 11.71
C ARG A 57 -2.86 7.73 10.59
N ILE A 58 -3.67 6.90 9.92
CA ILE A 58 -4.45 7.32 8.75
C ILE A 58 -5.45 8.44 9.05
N ALA A 59 -5.96 8.51 10.28
CA ALA A 59 -6.85 9.59 10.70
C ALA A 59 -6.17 10.98 10.63
N ALA A 60 -4.86 11.06 10.87
CA ALA A 60 -4.10 12.31 10.75
C ALA A 60 -3.71 12.64 9.29
N VAL A 61 -3.72 11.65 8.39
CA VAL A 61 -3.44 11.81 6.96
C VAL A 61 -4.71 12.27 6.21
N ASP A 62 -5.88 11.74 6.63
CA ASP A 62 -7.20 12.12 6.14
C ASP A 62 -7.52 13.60 6.39
N ASP A 63 -7.17 14.11 7.59
CA ASP A 63 -7.33 15.53 7.95
C ASP A 63 -6.59 16.49 6.98
N GLN A 64 -5.51 16.00 6.38
CA GLN A 64 -4.69 16.73 5.40
C GLN A 64 -5.18 16.55 3.96
N ASN A 65 -6.31 15.90 3.72
CA ASN A 65 -6.81 15.54 2.38
C ASN A 65 -5.79 14.75 1.55
N LEU A 66 -5.06 13.85 2.20
CA LEU A 66 -4.12 12.92 1.55
C LEU A 66 -4.64 11.48 1.63
N TYR A 67 -4.27 10.65 0.66
CA TYR A 67 -4.34 9.20 0.78
C TYR A 67 -2.93 8.61 0.92
N GLN A 68 -2.83 7.46 1.58
CA GLN A 68 -1.56 6.80 1.83
C GLN A 68 -1.42 5.54 0.97
N LEU A 69 -0.36 5.46 0.17
CA LEU A 69 0.04 4.27 -0.56
C LEU A 69 1.20 3.60 0.18
N ILE A 70 0.99 2.37 0.66
CA ILE A 70 1.99 1.58 1.37
C ILE A 70 2.41 0.44 0.45
N THR A 71 3.67 0.42 0.05
CA THR A 71 4.24 -0.67 -0.75
C THR A 71 5.04 -1.63 0.14
N TRP A 72 4.62 -2.88 0.19
CA TRP A 72 5.25 -3.96 0.94
C TRP A 72 5.71 -5.07 -0.02
N SER A 73 7.02 -5.31 -0.07
CA SER A 73 7.62 -6.37 -0.89
C SER A 73 8.25 -7.48 -0.04
N ASP A 74 8.23 -8.70 -0.58
CA ASP A 74 8.88 -9.87 0.00
C ASP A 74 10.40 -9.92 -0.25
N SER A 75 10.89 -9.18 -1.23
CA SER A 75 12.28 -9.21 -1.71
C SER A 75 13.33 -8.66 -0.74
N GLY A 76 13.01 -8.49 0.55
CA GLY A 76 13.87 -7.85 1.55
C GLY A 76 13.98 -6.33 1.40
N ALA A 77 13.29 -5.72 0.43
CA ALA A 77 13.18 -4.28 0.31
C ALA A 77 12.38 -3.69 1.49
N PRO A 78 12.75 -2.50 1.99
CA PRO A 78 12.00 -1.85 3.06
C PRO A 78 10.57 -1.52 2.61
N VAL A 79 9.66 -1.39 3.58
CA VAL A 79 8.31 -0.87 3.33
C VAL A 79 8.43 0.59 2.90
N SER A 80 7.87 0.91 1.73
CA SER A 80 7.78 2.29 1.24
C SER A 80 6.39 2.85 1.55
N VAL A 81 6.34 4.11 1.98
CA VAL A 81 5.09 4.82 2.24
C VAL A 81 5.11 6.13 1.46
N GLU A 82 4.07 6.32 0.65
CA GLU A 82 3.87 7.50 -0.18
C GLU A 82 2.56 8.18 0.24
N HIS A 83 2.58 9.51 0.32
CA HIS A 83 1.41 10.32 0.63
C HIS A 83 1.04 11.12 -0.61
N HIS A 84 -0.20 10.98 -1.07
CA HIS A 84 -0.67 11.60 -2.30
C HIS A 84 -1.91 12.45 -2.04
N PRO A 85 -2.05 13.61 -2.70
CA PRO A 85 -3.23 14.44 -2.55
C PRO A 85 -4.48 13.75 -3.12
N LEU A 86 -5.58 13.77 -2.36
CA LEU A 86 -6.90 13.33 -2.83
C LEU A 86 -7.38 14.20 -4.01
N HIS A 87 -7.04 15.50 -4.00
CA HIS A 87 -7.30 16.46 -5.08
C HIS A 87 -6.31 16.30 -6.25
N GLY A 88 -6.41 15.20 -6.99
CA GLY A 88 -5.61 14.99 -8.21
C GLY A 88 -5.63 13.57 -8.77
N ALA A 89 -6.03 12.57 -7.96
CA ALA A 89 -5.96 11.16 -8.32
C ALA A 89 -6.95 10.73 -9.42
N LEU A 90 -8.03 11.47 -9.66
CA LEU A 90 -8.93 11.22 -10.80
C LEU A 90 -8.27 11.49 -12.16
N ARG A 91 -7.13 12.20 -12.23
CA ARG A 91 -6.38 12.42 -13.48
C ARG A 91 -5.19 11.48 -13.66
N TYR A 92 -4.55 11.04 -12.59
CA TYR A 92 -3.32 10.23 -12.69
C TYR A 92 -3.56 8.74 -12.98
N LEU A 93 -4.76 8.21 -12.71
CA LEU A 93 -5.11 6.83 -13.09
C LEU A 93 -5.53 6.70 -14.57
N GLN A 94 -5.54 7.79 -15.34
CA GLN A 94 -5.90 7.83 -16.75
C GLN A 94 -4.73 8.20 -17.68
N SER A 95 -3.49 8.19 -17.21
CA SER A 95 -2.33 8.43 -18.09
C SER A 95 -1.86 7.12 -18.73
N PRO A 96 -2.21 6.80 -19.99
CA PRO A 96 -1.34 5.96 -20.79
C PRO A 96 -0.05 6.75 -21.04
N ASP A 97 1.05 6.26 -20.50
CA ASP A 97 2.37 6.62 -20.96
C ASP A 97 2.49 6.20 -22.43
N HIS A 98 2.45 7.17 -23.35
CA HIS A 98 3.17 7.06 -24.60
C HIS A 98 3.35 8.44 -25.25
N GLY A 99 4.62 8.88 -25.32
CA GLY A 99 5.13 9.60 -26.49
C GLY A 99 5.32 11.10 -26.37
N GLN A 100 6.37 11.48 -25.64
CA GLN A 100 7.45 12.41 -26.05
C GLN A 100 7.11 13.74 -26.78
N PRO A 101 7.58 14.90 -26.28
CA PRO A 101 7.41 16.18 -26.97
C PRO A 101 8.55 16.52 -27.96
N ALA A 102 8.17 17.41 -28.90
CA ALA A 102 8.97 18.39 -29.65
C ALA A 102 9.61 17.92 -30.98
N PRO A 103 9.89 18.83 -31.95
CA PRO A 103 9.94 20.30 -31.88
C PRO A 103 8.67 21.06 -32.28
#